data_AF-A0A2G5BIC3-F1
#
_entry.id   AF-A0A2G5BIC3-F1
#
_cell.length_a   1.000
_cell.length_b   1.000
_cell.length_c   1.000
_cell.angle_alpha   90.00
_cell.angle_beta   90.00
_cell.angle_gamma   90.00
#
_symmetry.space_group_name_H-M   'P 1'
#
loop_
_entity.id
_entity.type
_entity.pdbx_description
1 polymer ?
#
loop_
_entity_poly.entity_id
_entity_poly.type
_entity_poly.pdbx_seq_one_letter_code
_entity_poly.pdbx_strand_id
1 'polypeptide(L)'
;MTSQYRVNYHLRAHKRDNLIEFIKGMLLTPFVLHSQPAPAQLPDGTRENNSSSGDDNSRSSPEEEANAERYAGIFSNIELLINEHRELMQQGIPSYSRLARLVPSIGTFFTALPLEQAFRHINKNNKISARKYVPPSFNDIRRILNIAQVMAIAEGLQLVTFDGDMTLYADGQNFEPDSELTGLLIGLLQRRISVAIVTAAGYGADAARYEQRLAGLLRGFADAGLSAAEVGRFYVLGGECNFLFRCRADYRLEFLEDSQYTSSELRSWTDAQVQQLLDVAEAELADCVQRMGIRARILRKPRAVGLVPSDTLTREQLDECALSSQVALLKFQGSPKSQPCDVPIPFCAFNGGGDCWVDIGNKLIGVRIMQELVASPPAATLHVGDQFLSTGNDISTRAACCTCWIVNPEETRGMLTELDAILDQKQEYSD
;
A
#
# COMPACT_ATOMS: atom_id res chain seq x y z
N MET A 1 17.97 -17.91 26.50
CA MET A 1 16.84 -18.74 26.03
C MET A 1 15.87 -17.86 25.26
N THR A 2 15.93 -17.89 23.94
CA THR A 2 14.88 -17.32 23.08
C THR A 2 13.65 -18.23 23.18
N SER A 3 12.52 -17.70 23.68
CA SER A 3 11.25 -18.42 23.77
C SER A 3 10.92 -19.14 22.45
N GLN A 4 10.47 -20.40 22.53
CA GLN A 4 9.98 -21.20 21.38
C GLN A 4 8.87 -20.49 20.57
N TYR A 5 8.26 -19.44 21.12
CA TYR A 5 7.20 -18.65 20.49
C TYR A 5 7.69 -17.37 19.81
N ARG A 6 8.99 -17.06 19.85
CA ARG A 6 9.60 -15.98 19.05
C ARG A 6 10.21 -16.54 17.77
N VAL A 7 9.37 -17.01 16.86
CA VAL A 7 9.75 -17.05 15.44
C VAL A 7 9.61 -15.63 14.89
N ASN A 8 10.53 -14.76 15.28
CA ASN A 8 10.77 -13.54 14.51
C ASN A 8 11.54 -14.00 13.28
N TYR A 9 10.83 -14.21 12.17
CA TYR A 9 11.48 -14.38 10.88
C TYR A 9 12.50 -13.23 10.70
N HIS A 10 13.73 -13.60 10.37
CA HIS A 10 14.77 -12.68 9.89
C HIS A 10 14.32 -12.16 8.52
N LEU A 11 13.38 -11.23 8.55
CA LEU A 11 12.91 -10.54 7.38
C LEU A 11 13.48 -9.12 7.41
N ARG A 12 13.76 -8.59 6.21
CA ARG A 12 14.06 -7.18 5.92
C ARG A 12 13.57 -6.27 7.04
N ALA A 13 14.41 -5.43 7.65
CA ALA A 13 14.02 -4.54 8.75
C ALA A 13 12.61 -3.95 8.51
N HIS A 14 11.62 -4.59 9.11
CA HIS A 14 10.23 -4.38 8.72
C HIS A 14 9.73 -3.14 9.43
N LYS A 15 9.15 -2.22 8.68
CA LYS A 15 8.29 -1.20 9.29
C LYS A 15 7.14 -1.94 9.98
N ARG A 16 7.06 -1.83 11.31
CA ARG A 16 5.99 -2.43 12.10
C ARG A 16 4.89 -1.41 12.24
N ASP A 17 3.74 -1.71 11.64
CA ASP A 17 2.54 -0.91 11.84
C ASP A 17 1.99 -1.14 13.25
N ASN A 18 1.81 -0.06 14.00
CA ASN A 18 1.42 -0.14 15.40
C ASN A 18 -0.02 -0.65 15.61
N LEU A 19 -0.93 -0.42 14.65
CA LEU A 19 -2.28 -0.99 14.72
C LEU A 19 -2.21 -2.51 14.50
N ILE A 20 -1.43 -2.96 13.50
CA ILE A 20 -1.25 -4.39 13.25
C ILE A 20 -0.62 -5.09 14.45
N GLU A 21 0.44 -4.52 15.04
CA GLU A 21 1.07 -5.09 16.23
C GLU A 21 0.14 -5.07 17.46
N PHE A 22 -0.70 -4.03 17.61
CA PHE A 22 -1.73 -4.01 18.65
C PHE A 22 -2.72 -5.17 18.49
N ILE A 23 -3.30 -5.34 17.30
CA ILE A 23 -4.23 -6.44 17.00
C ILE A 23 -3.56 -7.81 17.23
N LYS A 24 -2.30 -7.94 16.80
CA LYS A 24 -1.51 -9.15 17.00
C LYS A 24 -1.31 -9.47 18.48
N GLY A 25 -1.05 -8.46 19.30
CA GLY A 25 -0.98 -8.60 20.75
C GLY A 25 -2.29 -9.11 21.35
N MET A 26 -3.43 -8.60 20.89
CA MET A 26 -4.75 -9.03 21.33
C MET A 26 -5.06 -10.49 20.98
N LEU A 27 -4.58 -10.97 19.82
CA LEU A 27 -4.77 -12.35 19.37
C LEU A 27 -3.77 -13.35 19.99
N LEU A 28 -2.64 -12.88 20.52
CA LEU A 28 -1.62 -13.76 21.09
C LEU A 28 -2.07 -14.45 22.37
N THR A 29 -2.75 -13.72 23.26
CA THR A 29 -3.27 -14.26 24.52
C THR A 29 -4.23 -15.45 24.31
N PRO A 30 -5.32 -15.33 23.52
CA PRO A 30 -6.20 -16.48 23.27
C PRO A 30 -5.48 -17.61 22.51
N PHE A 31 -4.51 -17.32 21.64
CA PHE A 31 -3.69 -18.35 21.01
C PHE A 31 -2.96 -19.20 22.05
N VAL A 32 -2.23 -18.57 22.98
CA VAL A 32 -1.46 -19.27 24.02
C VAL A 32 -2.36 -20.07 24.96
N LEU A 33 -3.55 -19.55 25.29
CA LEU A 33 -4.46 -20.19 26.24
C LEU A 33 -5.23 -21.36 25.63
N HIS A 34 -5.55 -21.31 24.32
CA HIS A 34 -6.53 -22.22 23.72
C HIS A 34 -6.01 -23.03 22.53
N SER A 35 -4.82 -22.75 22.01
CA SER A 35 -4.26 -23.46 20.85
C SER A 35 -3.31 -24.60 21.25
N GLN A 36 -3.53 -25.22 22.43
CA GLN A 36 -2.61 -26.23 22.94
C GLN A 36 -2.48 -27.42 21.97
N PRO A 37 -1.26 -27.91 21.72
CA PRO A 37 -1.06 -29.18 21.06
C PRO A 37 -1.79 -30.25 21.87
N ALA A 38 -2.56 -31.12 21.21
CA ALA A 38 -3.04 -32.33 21.88
C ALA A 38 -1.81 -33.03 22.49
N PRO A 39 -1.85 -33.46 23.76
CA PRO A 39 -0.73 -34.14 24.37
C PRO A 39 -0.33 -35.28 23.44
N ALA A 40 0.95 -35.32 23.05
CA ALA A 40 1.48 -36.38 22.21
C ALA A 40 0.99 -37.70 22.82
N GLN A 41 0.14 -38.41 22.10
CA GLN A 41 -0.20 -39.76 22.49
C GLN A 41 1.14 -40.49 22.47
N LEU A 42 1.67 -40.77 23.67
CA LEU A 42 2.71 -41.76 23.82
C LEU A 42 2.20 -43.01 23.09
N PRO A 43 3.05 -43.72 22.34
CA PRO A 43 2.64 -44.94 21.66
C PRO A 43 2.35 -46.00 22.72
N ASP A 44 1.16 -45.93 23.32
CA ASP A 44 0.67 -46.92 24.24
C ASP A 44 -0.15 -47.91 23.41
N GLY A 45 0.40 -49.11 23.28
CA GLY A 45 0.08 -50.11 22.28
C GLY A 45 -1.26 -50.82 22.44
N THR A 46 -2.32 -50.14 22.85
CA THR A 46 -3.64 -50.76 23.05
C THR A 46 -4.79 -49.77 22.84
N ARG A 47 -5.18 -49.51 21.59
CA ARG A 47 -6.57 -49.14 21.30
C ARG A 47 -7.07 -49.83 20.03
N GLU A 48 -8.15 -50.58 20.25
CA GLU A 48 -8.91 -51.34 19.27
C GLU A 48 -9.40 -50.45 18.13
N ASN A 49 -9.25 -50.98 16.92
CA ASN A 49 -9.82 -50.46 15.69
C ASN A 49 -11.36 -50.45 15.79
N ASN A 50 -11.95 -49.33 16.15
CA ASN A 50 -13.31 -49.02 15.72
C ASN A 50 -13.23 -48.21 14.43
N SER A 51 -13.14 -48.95 13.33
CA SER A 51 -13.45 -48.48 11.99
C SER A 51 -14.90 -47.97 11.94
N SER A 52 -15.06 -46.66 11.87
CA SER A 52 -16.16 -46.01 11.15
C SER A 52 -15.47 -45.11 10.12
N SER A 53 -15.28 -45.62 8.90
CA SER A 53 -16.19 -45.45 7.76
C SER A 53 -16.23 -44.00 7.28
N GLY A 54 -15.88 -43.82 6.01
CA GLY A 54 -15.55 -42.55 5.37
C GLY A 54 -16.66 -41.49 5.34
N ASP A 55 -16.24 -40.33 4.82
CA ASP A 55 -16.96 -39.06 4.66
C ASP A 55 -17.08 -38.16 5.89
N ASP A 56 -15.97 -37.52 6.29
CA ASP A 56 -16.04 -36.14 6.82
C ASP A 56 -14.72 -35.37 6.74
N ASN A 57 -14.18 -35.15 5.53
CA ASN A 57 -12.93 -34.41 5.34
C ASN A 57 -13.12 -32.87 5.38
N SER A 58 -14.24 -32.37 5.93
CA SER A 58 -14.62 -30.95 5.83
C SER A 58 -15.12 -30.29 7.13
N ARG A 59 -15.39 -31.04 8.21
CA ARG A 59 -15.84 -30.43 9.46
C ARG A 59 -14.65 -29.94 10.30
N SER A 60 -14.60 -28.63 10.51
CA SER A 60 -13.72 -27.99 11.49
C SER A 60 -13.93 -28.64 12.86
N SER A 61 -12.86 -28.89 13.61
CA SER A 61 -13.01 -29.44 14.95
C SER A 61 -13.75 -28.45 15.88
N PRO A 62 -14.50 -28.89 16.91
CA PRO A 62 -15.17 -27.99 17.84
C PRO A 62 -14.22 -26.98 18.51
N GLU A 63 -12.95 -27.36 18.69
CA GLU A 63 -11.89 -26.48 19.20
C GLU A 63 -11.51 -25.38 18.20
N GLU A 64 -11.41 -25.71 16.90
CA GLU A 64 -11.13 -24.76 15.83
C GLU A 64 -12.26 -23.73 15.67
N GLU A 65 -13.49 -24.18 15.78
CA GLU A 65 -14.69 -23.33 15.69
C GLU A 65 -14.77 -22.40 16.90
N ALA A 66 -14.50 -22.91 18.11
CA ALA A 66 -14.38 -22.07 19.31
C ALA A 66 -13.23 -21.04 19.21
N ASN A 67 -12.09 -21.40 18.62
CA ASN A 67 -10.98 -20.47 18.38
C ASN A 67 -11.34 -19.41 17.33
N ALA A 68 -12.05 -19.80 16.26
CA ALA A 68 -12.54 -18.86 15.27
C ALA A 68 -13.49 -17.83 15.89
N GLU A 69 -14.45 -18.26 16.74
CA GLU A 69 -15.35 -17.34 17.44
C GLU A 69 -14.63 -16.40 18.40
N ARG A 70 -13.60 -16.87 19.11
CA ARG A 70 -12.77 -16.00 19.96
C ARG A 70 -12.07 -14.90 19.16
N TYR A 71 -11.45 -15.26 18.04
CA TYR A 71 -10.75 -14.29 17.19
C TYR A 71 -11.75 -13.33 16.52
N ALA A 72 -12.87 -13.85 16.03
CA ALA A 72 -13.96 -13.05 15.47
C ALA A 72 -14.47 -12.02 16.48
N GLY A 73 -14.74 -12.42 17.73
CA GLY A 73 -15.15 -11.52 18.80
C GLY A 73 -14.11 -10.45 19.12
N ILE A 74 -12.80 -10.76 19.04
CA ILE A 74 -11.74 -9.75 19.21
C ILE A 74 -11.78 -8.74 18.07
N PHE A 75 -11.89 -9.20 16.82
CA PHE A 75 -12.01 -8.30 15.67
C PHE A 75 -13.25 -7.40 15.80
N SER A 76 -14.40 -7.96 16.16
CA SER A 76 -15.65 -7.22 16.44
C SER A 76 -15.45 -6.10 17.48
N ASN A 77 -14.75 -6.40 18.59
CA ASN A 77 -14.42 -5.38 19.60
C ASN A 77 -13.48 -4.29 19.06
N ILE A 78 -12.56 -4.63 18.15
CA ILE A 78 -11.68 -3.65 17.51
C ILE A 78 -12.47 -2.79 16.52
N GLU A 79 -13.46 -3.34 15.81
CA GLU A 79 -14.36 -2.54 14.96
C GLU A 79 -15.05 -1.44 15.77
N LEU A 80 -15.53 -1.75 16.98
CA LEU A 80 -16.15 -0.77 17.87
C LEU A 80 -15.18 0.35 18.25
N LEU A 81 -13.90 0.02 18.52
CA LEU A 81 -12.86 1.03 18.80
C LEU A 81 -12.58 1.92 17.59
N ILE A 82 -12.60 1.36 16.37
CA ILE A 82 -12.42 2.10 15.13
C ILE A 82 -13.60 3.02 14.88
N ASN A 83 -14.84 2.56 15.08
CA ASN A 83 -16.03 3.37 14.91
C ASN A 83 -16.08 4.53 15.92
N GLU A 84 -15.78 4.28 17.19
CA GLU A 84 -15.61 5.35 18.20
C GLU A 84 -14.55 6.37 17.77
N HIS A 85 -13.42 5.91 17.24
CA HIS A 85 -12.37 6.81 16.76
C HIS A 85 -12.85 7.67 15.59
N ARG A 86 -13.61 7.11 14.65
CA ARG A 86 -14.19 7.83 13.51
C ARG A 86 -15.18 8.92 13.96
N GLU A 87 -16.04 8.62 14.93
CA GLU A 87 -16.97 9.59 15.51
C GLU A 87 -16.24 10.75 16.17
N LEU A 88 -15.18 10.47 16.95
CA LEU A 88 -14.40 11.52 17.62
C LEU A 88 -13.51 12.31 16.66
N MET A 89 -13.06 11.72 15.55
CA MET A 89 -12.42 12.44 14.43
C MET A 89 -13.38 13.47 13.83
N GLN A 90 -14.64 13.10 13.58
CA GLN A 90 -15.65 14.02 13.04
C GLN A 90 -15.99 15.17 14.01
N GLN A 91 -15.85 14.93 15.31
CA GLN A 91 -16.02 15.96 16.35
C GLN A 91 -14.76 16.82 16.57
N GLY A 92 -13.66 16.55 15.86
CA GLY A 92 -12.40 17.29 15.99
C GLY A 92 -11.60 16.98 17.27
N ILE A 93 -11.92 15.89 17.96
CA ILE A 93 -11.28 15.48 19.24
C ILE A 93 -10.75 14.02 19.22
N PRO A 94 -10.00 13.60 18.18
CA PRO A 94 -9.62 12.20 18.00
C PRO A 94 -8.70 11.63 19.09
N SER A 95 -7.90 12.49 19.72
CA SER A 95 -7.01 12.13 20.84
C SER A 95 -7.77 11.59 22.06
N TYR A 96 -9.08 11.86 22.16
CA TYR A 96 -9.92 11.38 23.25
C TYR A 96 -10.37 9.93 23.06
N SER A 97 -10.30 9.39 21.84
CA SER A 97 -10.72 8.01 21.55
C SER A 97 -9.87 6.98 22.30
N ARG A 98 -10.49 5.88 22.72
CA ARG A 98 -9.74 4.77 23.34
C ARG A 98 -8.67 4.22 22.40
N LEU A 99 -8.97 4.12 21.10
CA LEU A 99 -8.02 3.62 20.11
C LEU A 99 -6.76 4.50 20.01
N ALA A 100 -6.90 5.83 19.99
CA ALA A 100 -5.74 6.73 19.94
C ALA A 100 -4.88 6.67 21.21
N ARG A 101 -5.49 6.39 22.38
CA ARG A 101 -4.72 6.18 23.61
C ARG A 101 -3.93 4.87 23.61
N LEU A 102 -4.47 3.82 22.98
CA LEU A 102 -3.82 2.51 22.85
C LEU A 102 -2.79 2.49 21.73
N VAL A 103 -3.06 3.21 20.63
CA VAL A 103 -2.21 3.30 19.44
C VAL A 103 -2.04 4.79 19.08
N PRO A 104 -1.12 5.53 19.72
CA PRO A 104 -0.96 6.97 19.53
C PRO A 104 -0.62 7.42 18.10
N SER A 105 -0.11 6.51 17.27
CA SER A 105 0.19 6.78 15.86
C SER A 105 -1.00 6.50 14.92
N ILE A 106 -2.20 6.23 15.44
CA ILE A 106 -3.35 5.89 14.63
C ILE A 106 -3.75 7.08 13.75
N GLY A 107 -4.02 6.79 12.47
CA GLY A 107 -4.45 7.78 11.49
C GLY A 107 -5.96 7.85 11.35
N THR A 108 -6.41 8.48 10.27
CA THR A 108 -7.83 8.60 9.92
C THR A 108 -8.36 7.30 9.32
N PHE A 109 -9.59 6.91 9.68
CA PHE A 109 -10.35 5.87 8.99
C PHE A 109 -11.48 6.51 8.19
N PHE A 110 -11.45 6.34 6.87
CA PHE A 110 -12.45 6.93 5.97
C PHE A 110 -13.75 6.12 5.90
N THR A 111 -13.68 4.82 6.18
CA THR A 111 -14.81 3.89 6.17
C THR A 111 -14.91 3.11 7.49
N ALA A 112 -16.08 2.53 7.77
CA ALA A 112 -16.22 1.52 8.81
C ALA A 112 -15.52 0.24 8.33
N LEU A 113 -14.75 -0.43 9.18
CA LEU A 113 -14.05 -1.65 8.78
C LEU A 113 -14.77 -2.88 9.36
N PRO A 114 -15.38 -3.75 8.53
CA PRO A 114 -16.01 -4.99 8.99
C PRO A 114 -14.93 -6.08 9.23
N LEU A 115 -14.06 -5.85 10.22
CA LEU A 115 -12.97 -6.74 10.61
C LEU A 115 -13.38 -8.17 11.00
N GLU A 116 -14.51 -8.36 11.69
CA GLU A 116 -15.05 -9.68 12.05
C GLU A 116 -15.40 -10.46 10.78
N GLN A 117 -16.15 -9.83 9.88
CA GLN A 117 -16.51 -10.43 8.58
C GLN A 117 -15.26 -10.72 7.75
N ALA A 118 -14.32 -9.77 7.67
CA ALA A 118 -13.07 -9.93 6.95
C ALA A 118 -12.20 -11.04 7.54
N PHE A 119 -12.14 -11.17 8.88
CA PHE A 119 -11.46 -12.28 9.54
C PHE A 119 -12.10 -13.61 9.17
N ARG A 120 -13.44 -13.74 9.28
CA ARG A 120 -14.14 -14.99 8.93
C ARG A 120 -13.88 -15.39 7.48
N HIS A 121 -13.91 -14.42 6.57
CA HIS A 121 -13.60 -14.61 5.15
C HIS A 121 -12.16 -15.13 4.96
N ILE A 122 -11.14 -14.44 5.47
CA ILE A 122 -9.74 -14.86 5.35
C ILE A 122 -9.49 -16.21 6.04
N ASN A 123 -10.10 -16.44 7.20
CA ASN A 123 -9.93 -17.67 7.97
C ASN A 123 -10.45 -18.90 7.22
N LYS A 124 -11.48 -18.76 6.38
CA LYS A 124 -12.03 -19.85 5.56
C LYS A 124 -10.95 -20.54 4.72
N ASN A 125 -10.06 -19.75 4.12
CA ASN A 125 -9.00 -20.21 3.21
C ASN A 125 -7.68 -20.42 3.95
N ASN A 126 -7.31 -19.50 4.85
CA ASN A 126 -5.99 -19.49 5.48
C ASN A 126 -5.91 -20.28 6.80
N LYS A 127 -7.06 -20.76 7.29
CA LYS A 127 -7.21 -21.59 8.50
C LYS A 127 -6.38 -21.06 9.67
N ILE A 128 -6.44 -19.75 9.91
CA ILE A 128 -5.69 -19.05 10.96
C ILE A 128 -6.03 -19.63 12.34
N SER A 129 -7.31 -19.87 12.62
CA SER A 129 -7.80 -20.41 13.89
C SER A 129 -7.44 -21.88 14.13
N ALA A 130 -7.02 -22.61 13.11
CA ALA A 130 -6.65 -24.03 13.22
C ALA A 130 -5.18 -24.27 13.58
N ARG A 131 -4.36 -23.22 13.59
CA ARG A 131 -2.93 -23.34 13.89
C ARG A 131 -2.73 -23.58 15.39
N LYS A 132 -1.92 -24.58 15.72
CA LYS A 132 -1.58 -24.94 17.13
C LYS A 132 -0.20 -24.45 17.59
N TYR A 133 0.70 -24.21 16.65
CA TYR A 133 2.10 -23.88 16.95
C TYR A 133 2.52 -22.48 16.48
N VAL A 134 1.77 -21.90 15.55
CA VAL A 134 2.09 -20.61 14.93
C VAL A 134 0.93 -19.64 15.19
N PRO A 135 1.13 -18.57 15.98
CA PRO A 135 0.09 -17.58 16.21
C PRO A 135 -0.25 -16.80 14.93
N PRO A 136 -1.38 -16.07 14.90
CA PRO A 136 -1.65 -15.09 13.85
C PRO A 136 -0.45 -14.15 13.66
N SER A 137 0.02 -14.07 12.42
CA SER A 137 1.18 -13.27 12.05
C SER A 137 0.80 -11.83 11.69
N PHE A 138 1.80 -10.98 11.55
CA PHE A 138 1.63 -9.62 11.01
C PHE A 138 0.94 -9.64 9.64
N ASN A 139 1.34 -10.58 8.77
CA ASN A 139 0.78 -10.71 7.43
C ASN A 139 -0.66 -11.23 7.43
N ASP A 140 -1.03 -12.09 8.38
CA ASP A 140 -2.43 -12.52 8.52
C ASP A 140 -3.33 -11.31 8.83
N ILE A 141 -2.92 -10.47 9.78
CA ILE A 141 -3.69 -9.27 10.17
C ILE A 141 -3.69 -8.24 9.05
N ARG A 142 -2.55 -8.04 8.36
CA ARG A 142 -2.47 -7.17 7.17
C ARG A 142 -3.48 -7.59 6.11
N ARG A 143 -3.58 -8.89 5.81
CA ARG A 143 -4.56 -9.43 4.84
C ARG A 143 -6.00 -9.19 5.30
N ILE A 144 -6.30 -9.41 6.58
CA ILE A 144 -7.62 -9.14 7.15
C ILE A 144 -7.98 -7.66 7.01
N LEU A 145 -7.05 -6.75 7.32
CA LEU A 145 -7.26 -5.31 7.17
C LEU A 145 -7.43 -4.90 5.69
N ASN A 146 -6.69 -5.51 4.77
CA ASN A 146 -6.88 -5.26 3.33
C ASN A 146 -8.28 -5.65 2.89
N ILE A 147 -8.74 -6.86 3.23
CA ILE A 147 -10.10 -7.32 2.88
C ILE A 147 -11.18 -6.49 3.54
N ALA A 148 -11.00 -6.09 4.81
CA ALA A 148 -11.96 -5.20 5.47
C ALA A 148 -12.09 -3.86 4.74
N GLN A 149 -10.99 -3.29 4.26
CA GLN A 149 -11.02 -2.07 3.45
C GLN A 149 -11.75 -2.29 2.12
N VAL A 150 -11.47 -3.38 1.41
CA VAL A 150 -12.14 -3.74 0.16
C VAL A 150 -13.64 -3.92 0.37
N MET A 151 -14.05 -4.70 1.36
CA MET A 151 -15.46 -4.91 1.72
C MET A 151 -16.17 -3.60 2.05
N ALA A 152 -15.49 -2.70 2.77
CA ALA A 152 -16.06 -1.43 3.19
C ALA A 152 -16.21 -0.42 2.05
N ILE A 153 -15.27 -0.40 1.09
CA ILE A 153 -15.22 0.63 0.05
C ILE A 153 -15.98 0.27 -1.23
N ALA A 154 -16.15 -1.03 -1.52
CA ALA A 154 -16.60 -1.52 -2.84
C ALA A 154 -17.83 -0.79 -3.40
N GLU A 155 -18.86 -0.57 -2.59
CA GLU A 155 -20.12 0.04 -3.02
C GLU A 155 -19.98 1.52 -3.43
N GLY A 156 -19.09 2.24 -2.75
CA GLY A 156 -18.84 3.66 -3.01
C GLY A 156 -17.59 3.91 -3.84
N LEU A 157 -16.93 2.86 -4.35
CA LEU A 157 -15.61 2.98 -4.98
C LEU A 157 -15.70 3.76 -6.29
N GLN A 158 -14.92 4.84 -6.40
CA GLN A 158 -14.88 5.72 -7.57
C GLN A 158 -13.48 5.83 -8.19
N LEU A 159 -12.44 5.66 -7.36
CA LEU A 159 -11.04 5.76 -7.78
C LEU A 159 -10.22 4.66 -7.13
N VAL A 160 -9.49 3.90 -7.95
CA VAL A 160 -8.38 3.04 -7.49
C VAL A 160 -7.07 3.63 -8.00
N THR A 161 -6.14 3.85 -7.09
CA THR A 161 -4.77 4.24 -7.41
C THR A 161 -3.83 3.10 -7.06
N PHE A 162 -2.89 2.82 -7.94
CA PHE A 162 -1.88 1.79 -7.74
C PHE A 162 -0.52 2.45 -7.67
N ASP A 163 0.33 1.99 -6.76
CA ASP A 163 1.76 2.11 -6.99
C ASP A 163 2.12 1.33 -8.27
N GLY A 164 3.16 1.76 -8.97
CA GLY A 164 3.63 1.08 -10.16
C GLY A 164 4.55 -0.09 -9.80
N ASP A 165 5.74 0.26 -9.32
CA ASP A 165 6.80 -0.70 -9.02
C ASP A 165 6.42 -1.58 -7.82
N MET A 166 6.84 -2.85 -7.87
CA MET A 166 6.58 -3.89 -6.85
C MET A 166 5.11 -4.25 -6.59
N THR A 167 4.16 -3.59 -7.24
CA THR A 167 2.72 -3.72 -6.97
C THR A 167 1.91 -4.06 -8.22
N LEU A 168 2.22 -3.49 -9.38
CA LEU A 168 1.64 -3.90 -10.66
C LEU A 168 2.59 -4.78 -11.48
N TYR A 169 3.90 -4.52 -11.41
CA TYR A 169 4.94 -5.31 -12.03
C TYR A 169 6.16 -5.43 -11.10
N ALA A 170 7.03 -6.40 -11.39
CA ALA A 170 8.28 -6.54 -10.65
C ALA A 170 9.17 -5.30 -10.84
N ASP A 171 10.03 -5.02 -9.86
CA ASP A 171 10.91 -3.85 -9.85
C ASP A 171 11.72 -3.73 -11.15
N GLY A 172 11.63 -2.56 -11.78
CA GLY A 172 12.30 -2.24 -13.05
C GLY A 172 11.79 -2.99 -14.28
N GLN A 173 10.74 -3.81 -14.17
CA GLN A 173 10.13 -4.52 -15.30
C GLN A 173 8.99 -3.71 -15.94
N ASN A 174 8.54 -4.21 -17.09
CA ASN A 174 7.35 -3.72 -17.79
C ASN A 174 6.12 -4.54 -17.38
N PHE A 175 4.94 -3.97 -17.61
CA PHE A 175 3.66 -4.64 -17.45
C PHE A 175 3.46 -5.66 -18.58
N GLU A 176 3.34 -6.94 -18.21
CA GLU A 176 3.20 -8.04 -19.17
C GLU A 176 1.79 -8.08 -19.80
N PRO A 177 1.66 -8.36 -21.12
CA PRO A 177 0.37 -8.33 -21.83
C PRO A 177 -0.69 -9.29 -21.28
N ASP A 178 -0.30 -10.50 -20.88
CA ASP A 178 -1.21 -11.60 -20.54
C ASP A 178 -1.40 -11.78 -19.02
N SER A 179 -1.39 -10.68 -18.28
CA SER A 179 -1.65 -10.73 -16.84
C SER A 179 -3.15 -10.80 -16.56
N GLU A 180 -3.59 -11.67 -15.64
CA GLU A 180 -4.96 -11.63 -15.11
C GLU A 180 -5.30 -10.23 -14.53
N LEU A 181 -4.29 -9.49 -14.08
CA LEU A 181 -4.43 -8.09 -13.65
C LEU A 181 -4.99 -7.19 -14.76
N THR A 182 -4.61 -7.40 -16.03
CA THR A 182 -5.16 -6.66 -17.17
C THR A 182 -6.69 -6.76 -17.20
N GLY A 183 -7.22 -7.97 -17.07
CA GLY A 183 -8.68 -8.22 -17.06
C GLY A 183 -9.38 -7.56 -15.88
N LEU A 184 -8.77 -7.62 -14.69
CA LEU A 184 -9.32 -6.99 -13.48
C LEU A 184 -9.34 -5.46 -13.60
N LEU A 185 -8.29 -4.84 -14.15
CA LEU A 185 -8.25 -3.40 -14.38
C LEU A 185 -9.27 -2.95 -15.45
N ILE A 186 -9.44 -3.76 -16.51
CA ILE A 186 -10.51 -3.56 -17.50
C ILE A 186 -11.89 -3.57 -16.83
N GLY A 187 -12.15 -4.55 -15.96
CA GLY A 187 -13.40 -4.67 -15.21
C GLY A 187 -13.70 -3.44 -14.34
N LEU A 188 -12.68 -2.82 -13.73
CA LEU A 188 -12.85 -1.56 -13.00
C LEU A 188 -13.28 -0.42 -13.93
N LEU A 189 -12.60 -0.24 -15.06
CA LEU A 189 -12.91 0.82 -16.02
C LEU A 189 -14.33 0.69 -16.60
N GLN A 190 -14.74 -0.54 -16.91
CA GLN A 190 -16.10 -0.85 -17.40
C GLN A 190 -17.18 -0.52 -16.36
N ARG A 191 -16.88 -0.70 -15.07
CA ARG A 191 -17.75 -0.28 -13.94
C ARG A 191 -17.67 1.22 -13.64
N ARG A 192 -17.08 2.02 -14.54
CA ARG A 192 -16.91 3.47 -14.43
C ARG A 192 -16.04 3.92 -13.25
N ILE A 193 -15.22 3.02 -12.71
CA ILE A 193 -14.24 3.31 -11.67
C ILE A 193 -12.99 3.86 -12.36
N SER A 194 -12.49 5.00 -11.89
CA SER A 194 -11.24 5.56 -12.41
C SER A 194 -10.04 4.80 -11.88
N VAL A 195 -9.05 4.58 -12.74
CA VAL A 195 -7.82 3.85 -12.40
C VAL A 195 -6.63 4.76 -12.65
N ALA A 196 -5.76 4.91 -11.66
CA ALA A 196 -4.52 5.67 -11.81
C ALA A 196 -3.31 4.85 -11.38
N ILE A 197 -2.23 4.90 -12.14
CA ILE A 197 -0.92 4.38 -11.73
C ILE A 197 -0.07 5.56 -11.24
N VAL A 198 0.33 5.57 -9.98
CA VAL A 198 1.18 6.58 -9.36
C VAL A 198 2.57 5.98 -9.17
N THR A 199 3.58 6.51 -9.84
CA THR A 199 4.94 5.93 -9.85
C THR A 199 6.01 6.97 -9.57
N ALA A 200 7.05 6.56 -8.83
CA ALA A 200 8.25 7.37 -8.63
C ALA A 200 9.02 7.61 -9.97
N ALA A 201 8.81 6.77 -10.98
CA ALA A 201 9.44 6.96 -12.28
C ALA A 201 9.05 8.31 -12.92
N GLY A 202 10.02 9.23 -12.97
CA GLY A 202 9.89 10.55 -13.60
C GLY A 202 10.64 10.65 -14.92
N TYR A 203 9.91 10.82 -16.02
CA TYR A 203 10.43 11.01 -17.38
C TYR A 203 10.03 12.36 -18.01
N GLY A 204 9.50 13.30 -17.21
CA GLY A 204 8.98 14.55 -17.76
C GLY A 204 7.68 14.31 -18.54
N ALA A 205 7.44 15.14 -19.56
CA ALA A 205 6.29 15.01 -20.46
C ALA A 205 6.44 13.90 -21.53
N ASP A 206 7.48 13.06 -21.46
CA ASP A 206 7.76 12.00 -22.43
C ASP A 206 6.83 10.80 -22.22
N ALA A 207 5.63 10.88 -22.80
CA ALA A 207 4.61 9.82 -22.73
C ALA A 207 5.13 8.46 -23.23
N ALA A 208 6.02 8.42 -24.23
CA ALA A 208 6.48 7.18 -24.85
C ALA A 208 7.22 6.26 -23.86
N ARG A 209 7.95 6.84 -22.90
CA ARG A 209 8.63 6.06 -21.84
C ARG A 209 7.65 5.43 -20.87
N TYR A 210 6.59 6.14 -20.50
CA TYR A 210 5.52 5.59 -19.67
C TYR A 210 4.76 4.49 -20.42
N GLU A 211 4.45 4.71 -21.70
CA GLU A 211 3.82 3.71 -22.56
C GLU A 211 4.66 2.45 -22.70
N GLN A 212 5.99 2.57 -22.84
CA GLN A 212 6.88 1.42 -22.90
C GLN A 212 6.74 0.53 -21.65
N ARG A 213 6.65 1.13 -20.46
CA ARG A 213 6.45 0.39 -19.21
C ARG A 213 5.08 -0.27 -19.13
N LEU A 214 4.06 0.33 -19.74
CA LEU A 214 2.67 -0.09 -19.65
C LEU A 214 2.16 -0.76 -20.94
N ALA A 215 3.05 -1.13 -21.86
CA ALA A 215 2.69 -1.55 -23.20
C ALA A 215 1.75 -2.76 -23.19
N GLY A 216 1.96 -3.72 -22.30
CA GLY A 216 1.07 -4.88 -22.13
C GLY A 216 -0.34 -4.49 -21.70
N LEU A 217 -0.46 -3.57 -20.74
CA LEU A 217 -1.75 -3.08 -20.24
C LEU A 217 -2.52 -2.28 -21.31
N LEU A 218 -1.84 -1.34 -21.99
CA LEU A 218 -2.45 -0.52 -23.04
C LEU A 218 -2.90 -1.37 -24.23
N ARG A 219 -2.12 -2.39 -24.60
CA ARG A 219 -2.52 -3.38 -25.60
C ARG A 219 -3.74 -4.17 -25.13
N GLY A 220 -3.76 -4.59 -23.86
CA GLY A 220 -4.92 -5.27 -23.28
C GLY A 220 -6.22 -4.45 -23.36
N PHE A 221 -6.13 -3.12 -23.15
CA PHE A 221 -7.27 -2.22 -23.34
C PHE A 221 -7.76 -2.17 -24.79
N ALA A 222 -6.82 -2.16 -25.75
CA ALA A 222 -7.13 -2.18 -27.17
C ALA A 222 -7.76 -3.51 -27.59
N ASP A 223 -7.19 -4.63 -27.16
CA ASP A 223 -7.66 -5.97 -27.47
C ASP A 223 -9.06 -6.24 -26.87
N ALA A 224 -9.35 -5.65 -25.70
CA ALA A 224 -10.69 -5.69 -25.08
C ALA A 224 -11.69 -4.70 -25.70
N GLY A 225 -11.25 -3.79 -26.59
CA GLY A 225 -12.11 -2.84 -27.28
C GLY A 225 -12.77 -1.80 -26.36
N LEU A 226 -12.09 -1.36 -25.30
CA LEU A 226 -12.65 -0.35 -24.38
C LEU A 226 -13.03 0.93 -25.13
N SER A 227 -14.20 1.49 -24.82
CA SER A 227 -14.68 2.73 -25.40
C SER A 227 -13.82 3.93 -24.98
N ALA A 228 -13.92 5.03 -25.74
CA ALA A 228 -13.26 6.30 -25.42
C ALA A 228 -13.59 6.80 -24.00
N ALA A 229 -14.82 6.55 -23.51
CA ALA A 229 -15.22 6.93 -22.17
C ALA A 229 -14.55 6.06 -21.10
N GLU A 230 -14.48 4.74 -21.30
CA GLU A 230 -13.86 3.81 -20.36
C GLU A 230 -12.35 4.04 -20.28
N VAL A 231 -11.65 4.07 -21.42
CA VAL A 231 -10.20 4.28 -21.45
C VAL A 231 -9.82 5.68 -20.96
N GLY A 232 -10.68 6.68 -21.15
CA GLY A 232 -10.50 8.04 -20.65
C GLY A 232 -10.51 8.16 -19.11
N ARG A 233 -10.86 7.08 -18.38
CA ARG A 233 -10.77 6.99 -16.92
C ARG A 233 -9.46 6.37 -16.42
N PHE A 234 -8.55 6.03 -17.34
CA PHE A 234 -7.22 5.54 -17.00
C PHE A 234 -6.19 6.69 -17.02
N TYR A 235 -5.42 6.78 -15.94
CA TYR A 235 -4.43 7.82 -15.72
C TYR A 235 -3.08 7.24 -15.30
N VAL A 236 -2.01 7.97 -15.60
CA VAL A 236 -0.66 7.67 -15.10
C VAL A 236 -0.09 8.95 -14.53
N LEU A 237 0.35 8.91 -13.27
CA LEU A 237 0.98 10.01 -12.58
C LEU A 237 2.43 9.64 -12.26
N GLY A 238 3.34 10.19 -13.06
CA GLY A 238 4.76 9.95 -12.96
C GLY A 238 5.49 10.94 -12.06
N GLY A 239 6.67 10.52 -11.59
CA GLY A 239 7.49 11.29 -10.67
C GLY A 239 6.75 11.62 -9.37
N GLU A 240 6.07 10.64 -8.79
CA GLU A 240 5.24 10.71 -7.58
C GLU A 240 3.95 11.53 -7.76
N CYS A 241 4.10 12.80 -8.11
CA CYS A 241 3.00 13.73 -8.26
C CYS A 241 3.33 14.84 -9.26
N ASN A 242 4.18 14.61 -10.26
CA ASN A 242 4.71 15.68 -11.11
C ASN A 242 4.19 15.65 -12.55
N PHE A 243 4.00 14.48 -13.16
CA PHE A 243 3.69 14.36 -14.58
C PHE A 243 2.44 13.53 -14.79
N LEU A 244 1.30 14.17 -15.07
CA LEU A 244 0.03 13.49 -15.27
C LEU A 244 -0.19 13.17 -16.75
N PHE A 245 -0.65 11.96 -17.01
CA PHE A 245 -1.06 11.50 -18.32
C PHE A 245 -2.46 10.90 -18.25
N ARG A 246 -3.22 11.06 -19.32
CA ARG A 246 -4.50 10.38 -19.52
C ARG A 246 -4.42 9.48 -20.74
N CYS A 247 -5.06 8.32 -20.68
CA CYS A 247 -5.19 7.48 -21.87
C CYS A 247 -6.28 8.03 -22.80
N ARG A 248 -5.98 8.04 -24.09
CA ARG A 248 -6.86 8.51 -25.16
C ARG A 248 -7.58 7.34 -25.84
N ALA A 249 -8.51 7.68 -26.73
CA ALA A 249 -9.29 6.71 -27.49
C ALA A 249 -8.44 5.83 -28.45
N ASP A 250 -7.21 6.24 -28.77
CA ASP A 250 -6.23 5.46 -29.53
C ASP A 250 -5.34 4.56 -28.65
N TYR A 251 -5.67 4.44 -27.36
CA TYR A 251 -4.92 3.68 -26.34
C TYR A 251 -3.48 4.18 -26.11
N ARG A 252 -3.26 5.47 -26.40
CA ARG A 252 -1.99 6.17 -26.16
C ARG A 252 -2.11 7.13 -24.99
N LEU A 253 -0.99 7.41 -24.33
CA LEU A 253 -0.91 8.35 -23.23
C LEU A 253 -0.70 9.77 -23.77
N GLU A 254 -1.49 10.71 -23.25
CA GLU A 254 -1.37 12.13 -23.51
C GLU A 254 -1.00 12.86 -22.22
N PHE A 255 0.07 13.66 -22.28
CA PHE A 255 0.49 14.51 -21.18
C PHE A 255 -0.55 15.61 -20.94
N LEU A 256 -0.89 15.82 -19.67
CA LEU A 256 -1.74 16.92 -19.23
C LEU A 256 -0.86 18.00 -18.59
N GLU A 257 -1.06 19.24 -19.02
CA GLU A 257 -0.41 20.41 -18.42
C GLU A 257 -1.00 20.69 -17.04
N ASP A 258 -0.18 21.19 -16.11
CA ASP A 258 -0.57 21.40 -14.70
C ASP A 258 -1.84 22.23 -14.54
N SER A 259 -2.05 23.21 -15.42
CA SER A 259 -3.25 24.07 -15.44
C SER A 259 -4.57 23.32 -15.69
N GLN A 260 -4.50 22.09 -16.21
CA GLN A 260 -5.68 21.28 -16.55
C GLN A 260 -6.23 20.48 -15.37
N TYR A 261 -5.44 20.29 -14.30
CA TYR A 261 -5.80 19.32 -13.25
C TYR A 261 -5.32 19.66 -11.84
N THR A 262 -4.39 20.62 -11.68
CA THR A 262 -3.87 20.98 -10.36
C THR A 262 -4.65 22.17 -9.80
N SER A 263 -5.22 22.02 -8.60
CA SER A 263 -5.61 23.18 -7.80
C SER A 263 -4.34 23.91 -7.33
N SER A 264 -4.36 25.25 -7.35
CA SER A 264 -3.20 26.08 -7.00
C SER A 264 -2.61 25.81 -5.61
N GLU A 265 -3.36 25.14 -4.73
CA GLU A 265 -2.98 24.87 -3.35
C GLU A 265 -2.11 23.62 -3.18
N LEU A 266 -2.36 22.54 -3.94
CA LEU A 266 -1.61 21.28 -3.80
C LEU A 266 -0.17 21.35 -4.32
N ARG A 267 0.11 22.25 -5.28
CA ARG A 267 1.45 22.52 -5.82
C ARG A 267 1.70 24.02 -5.96
N SER A 268 1.71 24.73 -4.83
CA SER A 268 1.97 26.17 -4.78
C SER A 268 3.45 26.56 -4.87
N TRP A 269 4.35 25.58 -5.07
CA TRP A 269 5.79 25.78 -4.96
C TRP A 269 6.41 26.27 -6.26
N THR A 270 7.27 27.28 -6.16
CA THR A 270 7.97 27.86 -7.30
C THR A 270 9.16 26.99 -7.73
N ASP A 271 9.53 27.08 -9.01
CA ASP A 271 10.71 26.38 -9.53
C ASP A 271 11.99 26.78 -8.78
N ALA A 272 12.09 28.04 -8.35
CA ALA A 272 13.24 28.52 -7.57
C ALA A 272 13.35 27.79 -6.21
N GLN A 273 12.25 27.63 -5.48
CA GLN A 273 12.26 26.89 -4.20
C GLN A 273 12.59 25.42 -4.42
N VAL A 274 12.05 24.82 -5.50
CA VAL A 274 12.34 23.43 -5.88
C VAL A 274 13.82 23.23 -6.21
N GLN A 275 14.42 24.13 -6.99
CA GLN A 275 15.85 24.04 -7.30
C GLN A 275 16.72 24.14 -6.05
N GLN A 276 16.38 25.02 -5.09
CA GLN A 276 17.12 25.11 -3.82
C GLN A 276 17.10 23.81 -3.02
N LEU A 277 15.95 23.13 -2.92
CA LEU A 277 15.86 21.83 -2.25
C LEU A 277 16.71 20.78 -2.97
N LEU A 278 16.60 20.72 -4.28
CA LEU A 278 17.36 19.76 -5.07
C LEU A 278 18.88 20.04 -4.98
N ASP A 279 19.32 21.29 -4.87
CA ASP A 279 20.74 21.64 -4.69
C ASP A 279 21.29 21.11 -3.37
N VAL A 280 20.50 21.17 -2.29
CA VAL A 280 20.84 20.57 -0.99
C VAL A 280 20.93 19.05 -1.10
N ALA A 281 19.96 18.42 -1.75
CA ALA A 281 19.95 16.97 -1.95
C ALA A 281 21.13 16.50 -2.83
N GLU A 282 21.44 17.22 -3.90
CA GLU A 282 22.56 16.93 -4.80
C GLU A 282 23.90 17.01 -4.07
N ALA A 283 24.10 18.07 -3.28
CA ALA A 283 25.30 18.24 -2.48
C ALA A 283 25.45 17.13 -1.42
N GLU A 284 24.36 16.76 -0.75
CA GLU A 284 24.37 15.70 0.27
C GLU A 284 24.64 14.32 -0.33
N LEU A 285 24.04 13.99 -1.48
CA LEU A 285 24.33 12.74 -2.18
C LEU A 285 25.79 12.70 -2.66
N ALA A 286 26.31 13.81 -3.19
CA ALA A 286 27.72 13.91 -3.60
C ALA A 286 28.68 13.72 -2.41
N ASP A 287 28.37 14.30 -1.25
CA ASP A 287 29.13 14.10 -0.02
C ASP A 287 29.08 12.63 0.46
N CYS A 288 27.90 11.99 0.43
CA CYS A 288 27.76 10.57 0.72
C CYS A 288 28.65 9.71 -0.20
N VAL A 289 28.64 9.99 -1.51
CA VAL A 289 29.48 9.30 -2.51
C VAL A 289 30.96 9.43 -2.14
N GLN A 290 31.40 10.64 -1.82
CA GLN A 290 32.79 10.91 -1.46
C GLN A 290 33.20 10.23 -0.15
N ARG A 291 32.40 10.38 0.91
CA ARG A 291 32.68 9.83 2.25
C ARG A 291 32.76 8.31 2.25
N MET A 292 31.86 7.66 1.51
CA MET A 292 31.78 6.20 1.44
C MET A 292 32.65 5.60 0.33
N GLY A 293 33.31 6.43 -0.50
CA GLY A 293 34.13 5.96 -1.63
C GLY A 293 33.31 5.21 -2.69
N ILE A 294 32.04 5.59 -2.88
CA ILE A 294 31.12 4.95 -3.82
C ILE A 294 31.50 5.35 -5.25
N ARG A 295 31.51 4.40 -6.18
CA ARG A 295 31.61 4.69 -7.61
C ARG A 295 30.22 4.93 -8.19
N ALA A 296 29.75 6.17 -8.16
CA ALA A 296 28.44 6.54 -8.69
C ALA A 296 28.47 7.88 -9.42
N ARG A 297 27.47 8.10 -10.27
CA ARG A 297 27.15 9.42 -10.83
C ARG A 297 25.93 9.98 -10.14
N ILE A 298 25.94 11.30 -9.92
CA ILE A 298 24.73 12.02 -9.52
C ILE A 298 24.02 12.49 -10.79
N LEU A 299 22.71 12.27 -10.86
CA LEU A 299 21.84 12.61 -11.97
C LEU A 299 20.76 13.57 -11.50
N ARG A 300 20.81 14.79 -12.02
CA ARG A 300 19.82 15.85 -11.75
C ARG A 300 18.73 15.86 -12.82
N LYS A 301 17.47 15.93 -12.39
CA LYS A 301 16.25 16.09 -13.19
C LYS A 301 15.51 17.36 -12.72
N PRO A 302 14.48 17.84 -13.47
CA PRO A 302 13.74 19.04 -13.09
C PRO A 302 13.09 19.01 -11.70
N ARG A 303 12.63 17.82 -11.27
CA ARG A 303 11.91 17.61 -10.00
C ARG A 303 12.53 16.50 -9.13
N ALA A 304 13.75 16.05 -9.45
CA ALA A 304 14.39 14.95 -8.75
C ALA A 304 15.92 15.00 -8.87
N VAL A 305 16.63 14.40 -7.92
CA VAL A 305 18.06 14.12 -8.03
C VAL A 305 18.34 12.73 -7.49
N GLY A 306 19.24 11.99 -8.15
CA GLY A 306 19.52 10.62 -7.77
C GLY A 306 20.97 10.23 -7.94
N LEU A 307 21.38 9.22 -7.18
CA LEU A 307 22.67 8.57 -7.23
C LEU A 307 22.51 7.26 -8.00
N VAL A 308 23.18 7.15 -9.15
CA VAL A 308 23.20 5.93 -9.97
C VAL A 308 24.58 5.29 -9.87
N PRO A 309 24.73 4.14 -9.21
CA PRO A 309 26.03 3.54 -9.00
C PRO A 309 26.52 2.77 -10.23
N SER A 310 27.85 2.64 -10.35
CA SER A 310 28.50 1.82 -11.37
C SER A 310 28.63 0.36 -10.95
N ASP A 311 28.64 0.11 -9.64
CA ASP A 311 28.66 -1.22 -9.03
C ASP A 311 27.42 -1.42 -8.16
N THR A 312 27.08 -2.66 -7.84
CA THR A 312 26.04 -2.95 -6.85
C THR A 312 26.43 -2.39 -5.48
N LEU A 313 25.59 -1.54 -4.91
CA LEU A 313 25.76 -1.03 -3.54
C LEU A 313 25.11 -1.97 -2.53
N THR A 314 25.61 -1.95 -1.30
CA THR A 314 24.88 -2.62 -0.21
C THR A 314 23.64 -1.82 0.15
N ARG A 315 22.65 -2.49 0.75
CA ARG A 315 21.44 -1.83 1.24
C ARG A 315 21.79 -0.72 2.22
N GLU A 316 22.75 -0.94 3.10
CA GLU A 316 23.14 0.02 4.13
C GLU A 316 23.72 1.29 3.53
N GLN A 317 24.48 1.20 2.43
CA GLN A 317 24.99 2.38 1.72
C GLN A 317 23.85 3.18 1.09
N LEU A 318 22.86 2.51 0.49
CA LEU A 318 21.69 3.18 -0.08
C LEU A 318 20.79 3.80 1.01
N ASP A 319 20.59 3.08 2.13
CA ASP A 319 19.85 3.59 3.29
C ASP A 319 20.54 4.81 3.90
N GLU A 320 21.89 4.81 4.00
CA GLU A 320 22.67 5.97 4.44
C GLU A 320 22.46 7.17 3.51
N CYS A 321 22.57 7.00 2.19
CA CYS A 321 22.33 8.08 1.22
C CYS A 321 20.92 8.68 1.34
N ALA A 322 19.90 7.82 1.44
CA ALA A 322 18.50 8.25 1.54
C ALA A 322 18.23 8.99 2.86
N LEU A 323 18.66 8.42 4.00
CA LEU A 323 18.47 9.02 5.32
C LEU A 323 19.27 10.31 5.50
N SER A 324 20.51 10.36 5.00
CA SER A 324 21.33 11.58 5.07
C SER A 324 20.68 12.72 4.27
N SER A 325 20.23 12.42 3.04
CA SER A 325 19.48 13.37 2.21
C SER A 325 18.20 13.85 2.91
N GLN A 326 17.44 12.95 3.52
CA GLN A 326 16.24 13.30 4.28
C GLN A 326 16.56 14.25 5.44
N VAL A 327 17.59 13.95 6.23
CA VAL A 327 18.01 14.78 7.36
C VAL A 327 18.50 16.15 6.90
N ALA A 328 19.27 16.21 5.81
CA ALA A 328 19.77 17.46 5.24
C ALA A 328 18.62 18.38 4.79
N LEU A 329 17.64 17.82 4.07
CA LEU A 329 16.47 18.57 3.61
C LEU A 329 15.59 19.05 4.76
N LEU A 330 15.32 18.19 5.76
CA LEU A 330 14.56 18.59 6.96
C LEU A 330 15.26 19.72 7.72
N LYS A 331 16.60 19.66 7.86
CA LYS A 331 17.39 20.73 8.48
C LYS A 331 17.35 22.01 7.65
N PHE A 332 17.42 21.92 6.33
CA PHE A 332 17.34 23.07 5.44
C PHE A 332 15.99 23.78 5.57
N GLN A 333 14.89 23.04 5.50
CA GLN A 333 13.54 23.61 5.60
C GLN A 333 13.22 24.13 7.01
N GLY A 334 13.77 23.51 8.06
CA GLY A 334 13.62 23.97 9.45
C GLY A 334 14.61 25.06 9.91
N SER A 335 15.56 25.47 9.06
CA SER A 335 16.55 26.50 9.38
C SER A 335 15.95 27.90 9.26
N PRO A 336 16.27 28.88 10.11
CA PRO A 336 15.82 30.27 9.95
C PRO A 336 16.37 30.96 8.66
N LYS A 337 17.23 30.29 7.90
CA LYS A 337 17.67 30.70 6.56
C LYS A 337 16.70 30.29 5.44
N SER A 338 15.78 29.34 5.67
CA SER A 338 14.63 29.17 4.78
C SER A 338 13.74 30.39 4.96
N GLN A 339 13.19 30.95 3.87
CA GLN A 339 12.51 32.24 3.99
C GLN A 339 11.27 32.07 4.88
N PRO A 340 10.93 33.07 5.73
CA PRO A 340 9.82 32.98 6.69
C PRO A 340 8.42 32.81 6.05
N CYS A 341 8.33 32.80 4.73
CA CYS A 341 7.09 32.60 3.96
C CYS A 341 6.99 31.22 3.27
N ASP A 342 7.99 30.34 3.39
CA ASP A 342 8.02 29.08 2.66
C ASP A 342 7.27 27.98 3.42
N VAL A 343 6.06 27.62 2.95
CA VAL A 343 5.42 26.36 3.35
C VAL A 343 6.39 25.21 3.02
N PRO A 344 6.65 24.27 3.95
CA PRO A 344 7.55 23.17 3.69
C PRO A 344 7.11 22.37 2.46
N ILE A 345 7.95 22.39 1.42
CA ILE A 345 7.82 21.55 0.23
C ILE A 345 7.99 20.08 0.63
N PRO A 346 6.97 19.24 0.41
CA PRO A 346 7.07 17.79 0.55
C PRO A 346 8.07 17.22 -0.45
N PHE A 347 8.82 16.21 -0.02
CA PHE A 347 9.77 15.47 -0.83
C PHE A 347 9.78 14.00 -0.38
N CYS A 348 10.37 13.13 -1.20
CA CYS A 348 10.63 11.74 -0.86
C CYS A 348 12.10 11.42 -1.14
N ALA A 349 12.85 11.04 -0.11
CA ALA A 349 14.21 10.49 -0.25
C ALA A 349 14.15 9.00 0.04
N PHE A 350 14.51 8.16 -0.93
CA PHE A 350 14.32 6.71 -0.82
C PHE A 350 15.46 5.89 -1.41
N ASN A 351 15.53 4.67 -0.88
CA ASN A 351 16.40 3.60 -1.34
C ASN A 351 15.65 2.82 -2.42
N GLY A 352 16.11 2.91 -3.66
CA GLY A 352 15.52 2.23 -4.83
C GLY A 352 16.02 0.80 -5.03
N GLY A 353 16.72 0.21 -4.06
CA GLY A 353 17.24 -1.17 -4.10
C GLY A 353 18.52 -1.35 -4.94
N GLY A 354 18.68 -0.57 -6.01
CA GLY A 354 19.90 -0.48 -6.82
C GLY A 354 20.46 0.93 -6.96
N ASP A 355 19.67 1.95 -6.63
CA ASP A 355 20.02 3.36 -6.67
C ASP A 355 19.36 4.13 -5.50
N CYS A 356 19.63 5.42 -5.37
CA CYS A 356 19.02 6.28 -4.36
C CYS A 356 18.48 7.54 -5.02
N TRP A 357 17.25 7.94 -4.71
CA TRP A 357 16.60 9.09 -5.32
C TRP A 357 15.99 10.02 -4.27
N VAL A 358 15.97 11.30 -4.61
CA VAL A 358 15.23 12.35 -3.93
C VAL A 358 14.29 12.98 -4.94
N ASP A 359 13.00 12.74 -4.78
CA ASP A 359 11.93 13.31 -5.59
C ASP A 359 11.24 14.46 -4.85
N ILE A 360 10.90 15.52 -5.56
CA ILE A 360 10.12 16.64 -5.03
C ILE A 360 8.64 16.32 -5.20
N GLY A 361 7.92 16.31 -4.09
CA GLY A 361 6.58 15.75 -3.98
C GLY A 361 6.57 14.34 -3.37
N ASN A 362 5.37 13.76 -3.30
CA ASN A 362 5.14 12.40 -2.81
C ASN A 362 3.79 11.86 -3.32
N LYS A 363 3.59 10.55 -3.19
CA LYS A 363 2.34 9.87 -3.60
C LYS A 363 1.10 10.37 -2.88
N LEU A 364 1.19 10.84 -1.62
CA LEU A 364 0.04 11.43 -0.92
C LEU A 364 -0.54 12.60 -1.72
N ILE A 365 0.32 13.50 -2.22
CA ILE A 365 -0.12 14.61 -3.08
C ILE A 365 -0.64 14.08 -4.39
N GLY A 366 0.03 13.08 -4.98
CA GLY A 366 -0.42 12.49 -6.24
C GLY A 366 -1.82 11.88 -6.17
N VAL A 367 -2.13 11.15 -5.08
CA VAL A 367 -3.46 10.61 -4.82
C VAL A 367 -4.49 11.72 -4.62
N ARG A 368 -4.15 12.80 -3.91
CA ARG A 368 -5.04 13.96 -3.73
C ARG A 368 -5.35 14.67 -5.06
N ILE A 369 -4.35 14.80 -5.93
CA ILE A 369 -4.55 15.33 -7.28
C ILE A 369 -5.55 14.46 -8.04
N MET A 370 -5.41 13.13 -7.98
CA MET A 370 -6.36 12.23 -8.61
C MET A 370 -7.76 12.36 -8.02
N GLN A 371 -7.87 12.47 -6.69
CA GLN A 371 -9.15 12.71 -6.01
C GLN A 371 -9.84 13.98 -6.49
N GLU A 372 -9.12 15.10 -6.59
CA GLU A 372 -9.65 16.36 -7.10
C GLU A 372 -10.06 16.24 -8.57
N LEU A 373 -9.20 15.66 -9.40
CA LEU A 373 -9.43 15.53 -10.84
C LEU A 373 -10.69 14.71 -11.17
N VAL A 374 -10.90 13.60 -10.48
CA VAL A 374 -12.08 12.74 -10.71
C VAL A 374 -13.22 12.99 -9.73
N ALA A 375 -13.11 14.03 -8.89
CA ALA A 375 -14.05 14.38 -7.82
C ALA A 375 -14.39 13.21 -6.88
N SER A 376 -13.40 12.37 -6.57
CA SER A 376 -13.55 11.21 -5.68
C SER A 376 -13.19 11.56 -4.23
N PRO A 377 -14.09 11.40 -3.25
CA PRO A 377 -13.75 11.63 -1.86
C PRO A 377 -12.79 10.55 -1.31
N PRO A 378 -12.10 10.82 -0.19
CA PRO A 378 -11.25 9.85 0.51
C PRO A 378 -11.89 8.49 0.79
N ALA A 379 -13.17 8.49 1.16
CA ALA A 379 -13.92 7.27 1.47
C ALA A 379 -14.32 6.45 0.23
N ALA A 380 -14.20 7.02 -0.97
CA ALA A 380 -14.46 6.40 -2.27
C ALA A 380 -13.17 6.14 -3.07
N THR A 381 -12.02 6.38 -2.44
CA THR A 381 -10.70 6.21 -3.06
C THR A 381 -9.93 5.07 -2.37
N LEU A 382 -9.43 4.13 -3.15
CA LEU A 382 -8.55 3.06 -2.68
C LEU A 382 -7.15 3.25 -3.27
N HIS A 383 -6.13 3.27 -2.42
CA HIS A 383 -4.74 3.15 -2.84
C HIS A 383 -4.20 1.73 -2.61
N VAL A 384 -3.41 1.22 -3.54
CA VAL A 384 -2.81 -0.11 -3.50
C VAL A 384 -1.29 0.06 -3.65
N GLY A 385 -0.55 -0.12 -2.55
CA GLY A 385 0.88 0.24 -2.47
C GLY A 385 1.67 -0.65 -1.51
N ASP A 386 3.01 -0.67 -1.65
CA ASP A 386 3.89 -1.34 -0.69
C ASP A 386 4.42 -0.39 0.38
N GLN A 387 4.14 -0.71 1.63
CA GLN A 387 4.54 0.08 2.80
C GLN A 387 5.70 -0.57 3.59
N PHE A 388 6.31 -1.66 3.10
CA PHE A 388 7.42 -2.35 3.76
C PHE A 388 8.76 -1.63 3.63
N LEU A 389 8.96 -0.83 2.59
CA LEU A 389 10.18 -0.05 2.45
C LEU A 389 10.20 1.02 3.54
N SER A 390 11.24 0.99 4.39
CA SER A 390 11.38 1.90 5.55
C SER A 390 11.41 3.37 5.13
N THR A 391 11.89 3.63 3.92
CA THR A 391 11.93 4.93 3.22
C THR A 391 10.74 5.12 2.26
N GLY A 392 9.76 4.22 2.27
CA GLY A 392 8.66 4.16 1.30
C GLY A 392 7.70 5.34 1.32
N ASN A 393 7.29 5.73 0.13
CA ASN A 393 6.38 6.83 -0.23
C ASN A 393 4.89 6.49 -0.01
N ASP A 394 4.50 5.20 -0.02
CA ASP A 394 3.08 4.79 0.05
C ASP A 394 2.43 4.92 1.43
N ILE A 395 3.20 4.89 2.53
CA ILE A 395 2.58 5.01 3.87
C ILE A 395 1.82 6.34 4.04
N SER A 396 2.30 7.38 3.35
CA SER A 396 1.72 8.71 3.42
C SER A 396 0.31 8.77 2.84
N THR A 397 -0.04 7.89 1.90
CA THR A 397 -1.35 7.88 1.21
C THR A 397 -2.51 7.53 2.15
N ARG A 398 -2.22 6.86 3.28
CA ARG A 398 -3.20 6.58 4.35
C ARG A 398 -3.80 7.84 4.97
N ALA A 399 -3.15 8.99 4.80
CA ALA A 399 -3.69 10.28 5.23
C ALA A 399 -4.66 10.91 4.20
N ALA A 400 -4.79 10.33 3.00
CA ALA A 400 -5.69 10.81 1.95
C ALA A 400 -6.81 9.83 1.58
N CYS A 401 -6.64 8.53 1.79
CA CYS A 401 -7.61 7.53 1.34
C CYS A 401 -7.46 6.18 2.04
N CYS A 402 -8.42 5.28 1.82
CA CYS A 402 -8.27 3.87 2.17
C CYS A 402 -7.06 3.29 1.43
N THR A 403 -6.23 2.49 2.11
CA THR A 403 -4.99 1.96 1.52
C THR A 403 -4.79 0.48 1.83
N CYS A 404 -4.78 -0.36 0.79
CA CYS A 404 -4.34 -1.75 0.90
C CYS A 404 -2.81 -1.83 0.87
N TRP A 405 -2.25 -2.52 1.86
CA TRP A 405 -0.81 -2.77 1.92
C TRP A 405 -0.49 -4.10 1.23
N ILE A 406 0.11 -4.02 0.06
CA ILE A 406 0.49 -5.14 -0.80
C ILE A 406 2.01 -5.24 -0.89
N VAL A 407 2.56 -6.44 -1.18
CA VAL A 407 4.02 -6.66 -1.21
C VAL A 407 4.54 -7.20 -2.54
N ASN A 408 3.63 -7.54 -3.45
CA ASN A 408 3.93 -8.08 -4.78
C ASN A 408 2.67 -8.05 -5.67
N PRO A 409 2.84 -8.21 -7.01
CA PRO A 409 1.71 -8.25 -7.96
C PRO A 409 0.69 -9.37 -7.69
N GLU A 410 1.12 -10.48 -7.10
CA GLU A 410 0.25 -11.62 -6.78
C GLU A 410 -0.78 -11.27 -5.69
N GLU A 411 -0.37 -10.54 -4.67
CA GLU A 411 -1.29 -10.02 -3.66
C GLU A 411 -2.19 -8.90 -4.21
N THR A 412 -1.71 -8.09 -5.17
CA THR A 412 -2.56 -7.12 -5.90
C THR A 412 -3.67 -7.87 -6.65
N ARG A 413 -3.31 -8.94 -7.36
CA ARG A 413 -4.25 -9.78 -8.11
C ARG A 413 -5.31 -10.36 -7.19
N GLY A 414 -4.90 -11.02 -6.11
CA GLY A 414 -5.83 -11.59 -5.14
C GLY A 414 -6.79 -10.54 -4.54
N MET A 415 -6.28 -9.35 -4.20
CA MET A 415 -7.12 -8.26 -3.69
C MET A 415 -8.15 -7.79 -4.73
N LEU A 416 -7.73 -7.61 -5.98
CA LEU A 416 -8.61 -7.21 -7.06
C LEU A 416 -9.65 -8.27 -7.41
N THR A 417 -9.31 -9.56 -7.34
CA THR A 417 -10.27 -10.66 -7.51
C THR A 417 -11.35 -10.63 -6.42
N GLU A 418 -10.98 -10.39 -5.16
CA GLU A 418 -11.95 -10.23 -4.07
C GLU A 418 -12.83 -8.99 -4.26
N LEU A 419 -12.24 -7.87 -4.70
CA LEU A 419 -12.99 -6.65 -5.01
C LEU A 419 -14.00 -6.88 -6.15
N ASP A 420 -13.58 -7.52 -7.24
CA ASP A 420 -14.43 -7.82 -8.40
C ASP A 420 -15.62 -8.70 -7.99
N ALA A 421 -15.37 -9.75 -7.21
CA ALA A 421 -16.43 -10.63 -6.69
C ALA A 421 -17.43 -9.90 -5.78
N ILE A 422 -16.97 -8.94 -4.97
CA ILE A 422 -17.85 -8.13 -4.11
C ILE A 422 -18.67 -7.13 -4.95
N LEU A 423 -18.06 -6.53 -5.98
CA LEU A 423 -18.74 -5.62 -6.89
C LEU A 423 -19.85 -6.34 -7.68
N ASP A 424 -19.59 -7.56 -8.15
CA ASP A 424 -20.59 -8.37 -8.89
C ASP A 424 -21.77 -8.77 -8.01
N GLN A 425 -21.50 -9.28 -6.81
CA GLN A 425 -22.57 -9.66 -5.86
C GLN A 425 -23.52 -8.51 -5.58
N LYS A 426 -23.01 -7.27 -5.51
CA LYS A 426 -23.84 -6.09 -5.21
C LYS A 426 -24.61 -5.55 -6.42
N GLN A 427 -24.13 -5.76 -7.65
CA GLN A 427 -24.88 -5.42 -8.86
C GLN A 427 -26.14 -6.29 -8.98
N GLU A 428 -26.06 -7.58 -8.67
CA GLU A 428 -27.21 -8.51 -8.70
C GLU A 428 -28.35 -8.15 -7.72
N TYR A 429 -28.09 -7.37 -6.66
CA TYR A 429 -29.13 -6.92 -5.72
C TYR A 429 -29.65 -5.51 -6.00
N SER A 430 -29.09 -4.81 -6.98
CA SER A 430 -29.48 -3.43 -7.34
C SER A 430 -30.37 -3.35 -8.59
N ASP A 431 -30.44 -4.44 -9.37
CA ASP A 431 -31.42 -4.70 -10.42
C ASP A 431 -32.64 -5.45 -9.88
#